data_AF-C5B7Z7-F1
#
_entry.id   AF-C5B7Z7-F1
#
_cell.length_a   1.000
_cell.length_b   1.000
_cell.length_c   1.000
_cell.angle_alpha   90.00
_cell.angle_beta   90.00
_cell.angle_gamma   90.00
#
_symmetry.space_group_name_H-M   'P 1'
#
loop_
_entity.id
_entity.type
_entity.pdbx_description
1 polymer ?
#
loop_
_entity_poly.entity_id
_entity_poly.type
_entity_poly.pdbx_seq_one_letter_code
_entity_poly.pdbx_strand_id
1 'polypeptide(L)'
;MKKHNVIYLAVMITLLQGCTLQPSHTKNTPPKAPSNGYEEVNGISSDLQTCLFEANQLKSIDDKKYSNQIFTLYKTVSEAKYYMSIYKSINQDTKSTITPLYTYKINNICNAISQSMMSELEKGVLQSVDK
;
A
#
# COMPACT_ATOMS: atom_id res chain seq x y z
N MET A 1 -36.30 7.89 55.79
CA MET A 1 -34.92 7.38 55.63
C MET A 1 -34.81 6.76 54.24
N LYS A 2 -33.73 6.81 53.46
CA LYS A 2 -32.64 7.76 53.26
C LYS A 2 -31.90 7.23 52.02
N LYS A 3 -31.93 8.00 50.92
CA LYS A 3 -30.90 8.12 49.86
C LYS A 3 -30.34 6.84 49.22
N HIS A 4 -30.77 6.49 48.01
CA HIS A 4 -29.91 5.81 47.03
C HIS A 4 -29.90 6.62 45.72
N ASN A 5 -29.25 7.77 45.78
CA ASN A 5 -28.59 8.41 44.65
C ASN A 5 -27.09 8.34 44.94
N VAL A 6 -26.27 8.30 43.89
CA VAL A 6 -24.79 8.36 43.90
C VAL A 6 -24.07 7.01 43.99
N ILE A 7 -24.25 6.12 42.99
CA ILE A 7 -23.25 5.06 42.68
C ILE A 7 -23.27 4.74 41.16
N TYR A 8 -23.00 5.70 40.29
CA TYR A 8 -22.66 5.42 38.88
C TYR A 8 -21.71 6.48 38.32
N LEU A 9 -20.64 6.79 39.06
CA LEU A 9 -19.67 7.80 38.61
C LEU A 9 -18.21 7.46 38.96
N ALA A 10 -17.83 6.18 38.96
CA ALA A 10 -16.48 5.80 39.38
C ALA A 10 -15.84 4.61 38.64
N VAL A 11 -16.19 4.35 37.37
CA VAL A 11 -15.50 3.30 36.60
C VAL A 11 -15.26 3.76 35.16
N MET A 12 -14.42 4.79 34.97
CA MET A 12 -13.83 5.15 33.68
C MET A 12 -12.45 5.80 33.85
N ILE A 13 -11.58 5.20 34.68
CA ILE A 13 -10.17 5.56 34.71
C ILE A 13 -9.37 4.30 35.02
N THR A 14 -8.81 3.64 34.00
CA THR A 14 -7.52 2.91 34.06
C THR A 14 -7.25 2.15 32.75
N LEU A 15 -6.79 2.83 31.69
CA LEU A 15 -5.93 2.21 30.68
C LEU A 15 -4.95 3.26 30.12
N LEU A 16 -4.04 3.72 30.97
CA LEU A 16 -2.77 4.34 30.55
C LEU A 16 -1.65 3.38 30.96
N GLN A 17 -1.42 2.37 30.13
CA GLN A 17 -0.18 1.59 30.19
C GLN A 17 0.89 2.38 29.43
N GLY A 18 1.78 3.03 30.16
CA GLY A 18 2.96 3.67 29.59
C GLY A 18 3.95 2.62 29.09
N CYS A 19 4.53 2.84 27.91
CA CYS A 19 5.71 2.10 27.45
C CYS A 19 6.91 2.50 28.31
N THR A 20 7.49 1.52 28.99
CA THR A 20 8.83 1.60 29.60
C THR A 20 9.87 1.62 28.48
N LEU A 21 10.75 2.63 28.47
CA LEU A 21 11.96 2.66 27.66
C LEU A 21 13.00 1.74 28.33
N GLN A 22 13.19 0.56 27.76
CA GLN A 22 14.24 -0.37 28.17
C GLN A 22 15.57 0.02 27.50
N PRO A 23 16.68 0.20 28.26
CA PRO A 23 17.98 0.45 27.67
C PRO A 23 18.55 -0.88 27.13
N SER A 24 18.53 -1.05 25.81
CA SER A 24 19.26 -2.13 25.16
C SER A 24 20.72 -1.73 24.97
N HIS A 25 21.62 -2.35 25.73
CA HIS A 25 23.01 -2.48 25.31
C HIS A 25 23.05 -3.24 23.97
N THR A 26 23.32 -2.52 22.88
CA THR A 26 23.74 -3.14 21.61
C THR A 26 25.09 -2.57 21.20
N LYS A 27 26.00 -3.52 20.96
CA LYS A 27 27.38 -3.31 20.56
C LYS A 27 27.45 -2.47 19.29
N ASN A 28 28.33 -1.48 19.29
CA ASN A 28 28.69 -0.67 18.13
C ASN A 28 29.06 -1.56 16.94
N THR A 29 28.10 -1.74 16.05
CA THR A 29 28.32 -2.24 14.69
C THR A 29 27.97 -1.06 13.78
N PRO A 30 28.79 -0.71 12.79
CA PRO A 30 28.54 0.44 11.91
C PRO A 30 27.12 0.39 11.33
N PRO A 31 26.46 1.55 11.10
CA PRO A 31 25.13 1.58 10.50
C PRO A 31 25.17 0.80 9.19
N LYS A 32 24.41 -0.29 9.14
CA LYS A 32 24.16 -1.02 7.90
C LYS A 32 23.55 -0.01 6.94
N ALA A 33 24.24 0.26 5.82
CA ALA A 33 23.70 1.04 4.71
C ALA A 33 22.26 0.58 4.41
N PRO A 34 21.34 1.48 4.03
CA PRO A 34 19.95 1.11 3.74
C PRO A 34 19.99 -0.06 2.76
N SER A 35 19.47 -1.21 3.20
CA SER A 35 19.52 -2.43 2.41
C SER A 35 18.85 -2.14 1.08
N ASN A 36 19.65 -2.27 0.04
CA ASN A 36 19.33 -2.00 -1.34
C ASN A 36 17.95 -2.59 -1.71
N GLY A 37 17.23 -1.82 -2.52
CA GLY A 37 15.84 -2.02 -2.84
C GLY A 37 15.47 -3.44 -3.28
N TYR A 38 14.29 -3.86 -2.82
CA TYR A 38 13.39 -4.77 -3.52
C TYR A 38 14.10 -5.86 -4.31
N GLU A 39 14.74 -6.76 -3.55
CA GLU A 39 15.01 -8.10 -4.02
C GLU A 39 13.68 -8.88 -4.06
N GLU A 40 12.84 -8.57 -5.05
CA GLU A 40 11.90 -9.54 -5.63
C GLU A 40 11.56 -9.07 -7.05
N VAL A 41 12.34 -9.54 -8.01
CA VAL A 41 11.85 -9.65 -9.38
C VAL A 41 11.87 -11.13 -9.75
N ASN A 42 11.05 -11.89 -9.03
CA ASN A 42 10.71 -13.28 -9.30
C ASN A 42 9.28 -13.67 -8.85
N GLY A 43 8.53 -12.73 -8.28
CA GLY A 43 7.10 -12.87 -8.01
C GLY A 43 6.46 -11.49 -8.06
N ILE A 44 5.19 -11.45 -8.44
CA ILE A 44 4.40 -10.22 -8.41
C ILE A 44 4.34 -9.79 -6.94
N SER A 45 4.91 -8.64 -6.59
CA SER A 45 4.85 -8.12 -5.22
C SER A 45 3.41 -8.09 -4.73
N SER A 46 3.20 -8.31 -3.42
CA SER A 46 1.86 -8.25 -2.80
C SER A 46 1.10 -6.99 -3.20
N ASP A 47 1.81 -5.87 -3.28
CA ASP A 47 1.26 -4.55 -3.58
C ASP A 47 0.72 -4.49 -5.02
N LEU A 48 1.42 -5.10 -5.98
CA LEU A 48 0.94 -5.16 -7.36
C LEU A 48 -0.28 -6.09 -7.48
N GLN A 49 -0.35 -7.17 -6.69
CA GLN A 49 -1.55 -8.05 -6.69
C GLN A 49 -2.78 -7.30 -6.19
N THR A 50 -2.66 -6.56 -5.09
CA THR A 50 -3.74 -5.70 -4.56
C THR A 50 -4.16 -4.65 -5.58
N CYS A 51 -3.20 -3.96 -6.18
CA CYS A 51 -3.45 -2.98 -7.22
C CYS A 51 -4.21 -3.55 -8.44
N LEU A 52 -3.83 -4.75 -8.89
CA LEU A 52 -4.54 -5.45 -9.98
C LEU A 52 -5.97 -5.86 -9.57
N PHE A 53 -6.15 -6.27 -8.32
CA PHE A 53 -7.48 -6.55 -7.79
C PHE A 53 -8.34 -5.29 -7.79
N GLU A 54 -7.85 -4.18 -7.21
CA GLU A 54 -8.56 -2.89 -7.19
C GLU A 54 -8.91 -2.39 -8.60
N ALA A 55 -7.98 -2.55 -9.57
CA ALA A 55 -8.23 -2.22 -10.97
C ALA A 55 -9.43 -3.00 -11.55
N ASN A 56 -9.54 -4.30 -11.23
CA ASN A 56 -10.66 -5.13 -11.67
C ASN A 56 -11.98 -4.72 -10.99
N GLN A 57 -11.92 -4.32 -9.72
CA GLN A 57 -13.10 -3.80 -9.02
C GLN A 57 -13.58 -2.49 -9.65
N LEU A 58 -12.67 -1.55 -9.90
CA LEU A 58 -12.98 -0.29 -10.59
C LEU A 58 -13.56 -0.52 -11.99
N LYS A 59 -13.02 -1.48 -12.74
CA LYS A 59 -13.58 -1.89 -14.03
C LYS A 59 -15.03 -2.34 -13.92
N SER A 60 -15.34 -3.10 -12.88
CA SER A 60 -16.69 -3.65 -12.65
C SER A 60 -17.69 -2.57 -12.20
N ILE A 61 -17.19 -1.49 -11.57
CA ILE A 61 -18.00 -0.33 -11.17
C ILE A 61 -18.32 0.55 -12.38
N ASP A 62 -17.31 0.98 -13.12
CA ASP A 62 -17.46 1.82 -14.32
C ASP A 62 -16.24 1.71 -15.24
N ASP A 63 -16.28 0.74 -16.17
CA ASP A 63 -15.20 0.53 -17.14
C ASP A 63 -14.91 1.78 -17.98
N LYS A 64 -15.94 2.53 -18.37
CA LYS A 64 -15.74 3.73 -19.20
C LYS A 64 -14.91 4.77 -18.47
N LYS A 65 -15.25 5.03 -17.20
CA LYS A 65 -14.56 6.01 -16.36
C LYS A 65 -13.12 5.62 -16.04
N TYR A 66 -12.85 4.34 -15.77
CA TYR A 66 -11.54 3.87 -15.30
C TYR A 66 -10.65 3.22 -16.35
N SER A 67 -11.17 3.00 -17.56
CA SER A 67 -10.48 2.32 -18.67
C SER A 67 -9.05 2.83 -18.90
N ASN A 68 -8.84 4.14 -18.92
CA ASN A 68 -7.54 4.72 -19.24
C ASN A 68 -6.46 4.38 -18.20
N GLN A 69 -6.77 4.51 -16.90
CA GLN A 69 -5.79 4.21 -15.84
C GLN A 69 -5.53 2.70 -15.73
N ILE A 70 -6.57 1.88 -15.95
CA ILE A 70 -6.47 0.42 -15.96
C ILE A 70 -5.61 -0.04 -17.16
N PHE A 71 -5.88 0.48 -18.36
CA PHE A 71 -5.08 0.22 -19.55
C PHE A 71 -3.61 0.60 -19.31
N THR A 72 -3.37 1.77 -18.73
CA THR A 72 -2.02 2.25 -18.41
C THR A 72 -1.31 1.31 -17.44
N LEU A 73 -1.98 0.83 -16.38
CA LEU A 73 -1.42 -0.19 -15.47
C LEU A 73 -0.98 -1.44 -16.22
N TYR A 74 -1.89 -2.06 -16.97
CA TYR A 74 -1.60 -3.33 -17.66
C TYR A 74 -0.50 -3.17 -18.72
N LYS A 75 -0.49 -2.04 -19.44
CA LYS A 75 0.56 -1.71 -20.40
C LYS A 75 1.92 -1.60 -19.69
N THR A 76 2.02 -0.82 -18.62
CA THR A 76 3.28 -0.64 -17.88
C THR A 76 3.77 -1.95 -17.25
N VAL A 77 2.86 -2.78 -16.73
CA VAL A 77 3.22 -4.12 -16.22
C VAL A 77 3.75 -5.02 -17.34
N SER A 78 3.17 -4.95 -18.54
CA SER A 78 3.65 -5.70 -19.71
C SER A 78 5.04 -5.24 -20.15
N GLU A 79 5.28 -3.93 -20.21
CA GLU A 79 6.58 -3.33 -20.52
C GLU A 79 7.65 -3.75 -19.48
N ALA A 80 7.30 -3.73 -18.19
CA ALA A 80 8.18 -4.18 -17.12
C ALA A 80 8.50 -5.68 -17.25
N LYS A 81 7.50 -6.53 -17.57
CA LYS A 81 7.72 -7.96 -17.84
C LYS A 81 8.67 -8.19 -19.01
N TYR A 82 8.51 -7.40 -20.09
CA TYR A 82 9.43 -7.47 -21.23
C TYR A 82 10.85 -7.07 -20.83
N TYR A 83 11.02 -5.97 -20.11
CA TYR A 83 12.31 -5.58 -19.54
C TYR A 83 12.95 -6.70 -18.71
N MET A 84 12.16 -7.38 -17.88
CA MET A 84 12.64 -8.51 -17.09
C MET A 84 13.06 -9.71 -17.95
N SER A 85 12.40 -9.95 -19.08
CA SER A 85 12.78 -11.02 -20.01
C SER A 85 14.18 -10.83 -20.62
N ILE A 86 14.61 -9.57 -20.80
CA ILE A 86 15.94 -9.23 -21.33
C ILE A 86 16.94 -8.83 -20.23
N TYR A 87 16.53 -8.84 -18.95
CA TYR A 87 17.31 -8.32 -17.83
C TYR A 87 18.71 -8.93 -17.76
N LYS A 88 18.86 -10.24 -17.98
CA LYS A 88 20.17 -10.90 -17.94
C LYS A 88 21.10 -10.48 -19.09
N SER A 89 20.56 -10.00 -20.20
CA SER A 89 21.29 -9.66 -21.43
C SER A 89 21.71 -8.19 -21.52
N ILE A 90 21.31 -7.35 -20.56
CA ILE A 90 21.66 -5.92 -20.52
C ILE A 90 22.72 -5.62 -19.46
N ASN A 91 23.49 -4.53 -19.68
CA ASN A 91 24.56 -4.10 -18.79
C ASN A 91 24.04 -3.56 -17.43
N GLN A 92 24.94 -3.45 -16.45
CA GLN A 92 24.58 -3.06 -15.09
C GLN A 92 24.10 -1.61 -14.97
N ASP A 93 24.62 -0.68 -15.78
CA ASP A 93 24.22 0.73 -15.75
C ASP A 93 22.77 0.90 -16.23
N THR A 94 22.39 0.19 -17.30
CA THR A 94 21.01 0.11 -17.79
C THR A 94 20.10 -0.50 -16.73
N LYS A 95 20.52 -1.59 -16.07
CA LYS A 95 19.72 -2.20 -14.99
C LYS A 95 19.46 -1.21 -13.84
N SER A 96 20.50 -0.50 -13.45
CA SER A 96 20.48 0.45 -12.33
C SER A 96 19.63 1.69 -12.61
N THR A 97 19.33 1.95 -13.89
CA THR A 97 18.44 3.04 -14.33
C THR A 97 17.01 2.55 -14.57
N ILE A 98 16.85 1.44 -15.28
CA ILE A 98 15.54 1.01 -15.79
C ILE A 98 14.72 0.26 -14.73
N THR A 99 15.36 -0.54 -13.86
CA THR A 99 14.65 -1.23 -12.76
C THR A 99 13.91 -0.23 -11.86
N PRO A 100 14.55 0.78 -11.25
CA PRO A 100 13.84 1.71 -10.38
C PRO A 100 12.79 2.55 -11.14
N LEU A 101 13.01 2.83 -12.43
CA LEU A 101 12.01 3.52 -13.27
C LEU A 101 10.70 2.73 -13.37
N TYR A 102 10.76 1.43 -13.67
CA TYR A 102 9.55 0.61 -13.73
C TYR A 102 8.91 0.42 -12.36
N THR A 103 9.69 0.23 -11.30
CA THR A 103 9.18 0.18 -9.92
C THR A 103 8.41 1.45 -9.58
N TYR A 104 8.98 2.63 -9.84
CA TYR A 104 8.32 3.90 -9.59
C TYR A 104 7.04 4.05 -10.41
N LYS A 105 7.08 3.77 -11.72
CA LYS A 105 5.91 3.90 -12.60
C LYS A 105 4.75 3.03 -12.13
N ILE A 106 5.02 1.76 -11.83
CA ILE A 106 3.99 0.82 -11.35
C ILE A 106 3.40 1.32 -10.04
N ASN A 107 4.24 1.67 -9.05
CA ASN A 107 3.78 2.16 -7.75
C ASN A 107 2.93 3.43 -7.88
N ASN A 108 3.33 4.36 -8.75
CA ASN A 108 2.57 5.58 -8.98
C ASN A 108 1.18 5.32 -9.58
N ILE A 109 1.08 4.42 -10.56
CA ILE A 109 -0.20 4.04 -11.16
C ILE A 109 -1.07 3.31 -10.12
N CYS A 110 -0.47 2.42 -9.34
CA CYS A 110 -1.18 1.69 -8.29
C CYS A 110 -1.74 2.61 -7.22
N ASN A 111 -0.97 3.61 -6.78
CA ASN A 111 -1.46 4.62 -5.85
C ASN A 111 -2.70 5.36 -6.38
N ALA A 112 -2.71 5.71 -7.67
CA ALA A 112 -3.87 6.36 -8.30
C ALA A 112 -5.10 5.43 -8.38
N ILE A 113 -4.88 4.13 -8.61
CA ILE A 113 -5.93 3.12 -8.59
C ILE A 113 -6.50 2.95 -7.18
N SER A 114 -5.66 2.85 -6.16
CA SER A 114 -6.12 2.75 -4.77
C SER A 114 -6.92 3.97 -4.34
N GLN A 115 -6.48 5.19 -4.72
CA GLN A 115 -7.25 6.42 -4.48
C GLN A 115 -8.61 6.40 -5.18
N SER A 116 -8.66 5.93 -6.43
CA SER A 116 -9.92 5.78 -7.16
C SER A 116 -10.85 4.79 -6.47
N MET A 117 -10.32 3.66 -5.98
CA MET A 117 -11.08 2.64 -5.26
C MET A 117 -11.65 3.19 -3.95
N MET A 118 -10.83 3.91 -3.17
CA MET A 118 -11.29 4.56 -1.94
C MET A 118 -12.43 5.55 -2.22
N SER A 119 -12.33 6.34 -3.29
CA SER A 119 -13.39 7.29 -3.67
C SER A 119 -14.72 6.61 -4.01
N GLU A 120 -14.70 5.44 -4.65
CA GLU A 120 -15.94 4.69 -4.94
C GLU A 120 -16.50 4.02 -3.69
N LEU A 121 -15.65 3.52 -2.80
CA LEU A 121 -16.08 2.97 -1.51
C LEU A 121 -16.73 4.05 -0.64
N GLU A 122 -16.16 5.26 -0.57
CA GLU A 122 -16.75 6.39 0.15
C GLU A 122 -18.14 6.74 -0.38
N LYS A 123 -18.33 6.76 -1.70
CA LYS A 123 -19.66 6.99 -2.29
C LYS A 123 -20.65 5.91 -1.92
N GLY A 124 -20.25 4.63 -1.97
CA GLY A 124 -21.11 3.52 -1.57
C GLY A 124 -21.51 3.58 -0.09
N VAL A 125 -20.57 3.95 0.79
CA VAL A 125 -20.82 4.15 2.22
C VAL A 125 -21.78 5.31 2.44
N LEU A 126 -21.56 6.46 1.82
CA LEU A 126 -22.42 7.63 1.99
C LEU A 126 -23.84 7.41 1.42
N GLN A 127 -23.96 6.72 0.27
CA GLN A 127 -25.26 6.36 -0.30
C GLN A 127 -26.08 5.39 0.57
N SER A 128 -25.43 4.62 1.45
CA SER A 128 -26.12 3.72 2.39
C SER A 128 -26.62 4.40 3.66
N VAL A 129 -26.17 5.62 3.97
CA VAL A 129 -26.52 6.36 5.20
C VAL A 129 -27.75 7.25 5.02
N ASP A 130 -28.08 7.62 3.78
CA ASP A 130 -29.21 8.50 3.46
C ASP A 130 -30.54 7.75 3.19
N LYS A 131 -30.66 6.47 3.58
CA LYS A 131 -31.87 5.65 3.40
C LYS A 131 -32.40 5.13 4.73
#